data_AF-A0A965CR26-F1
#
_entry.id   AF-A0A965CR26-F1
#
_cell.length_a   1.000
_cell.length_b   1.000
_cell.length_c   1.000
_cell.angle_alpha   90.00
_cell.angle_beta   90.00
_cell.angle_gamma   90.00
#
_symmetry.space_group_name_H-M   'P 1'
#
loop_
_entity.id
_entity.type
_entity.pdbx_description
1 polymer ?
#
loop_
_entity_poly.entity_id
_entity_poly.type
_entity_poly.pdbx_seq_one_letter_code
_entity_poly.pdbx_strand_id
1 'polypeptide(L)'
;MIDFSKADAHIHLFEGGYQGGSLTSRPGVEVDELLCYQSLMKDHHIEAALVVGFEGDAFCRQNNDFLAELIPYHPWIYALAYCHLDHQPDLIPQLEYWKMKGFQGISLYLLEESDYTKLLAIPLEFWEWLVQNDWLVSVNSFGALWGPWKVVLK
;
A
#
# COMPACT_ATOMS: atom_id res chain seq x y z
N MET A 1 21.28 4.16 26.33
CA MET A 1 21.01 3.64 24.97
C MET A 1 20.04 4.60 24.33
N ILE A 2 20.31 5.05 23.11
CA ILE A 2 19.30 5.75 22.32
C ILE A 2 18.30 4.67 21.91
N ASP A 3 17.10 4.74 22.46
CA ASP A 3 15.99 3.90 22.02
C ASP A 3 15.50 4.50 20.70
N PHE A 4 15.67 3.77 19.60
CA PHE A 4 15.11 4.17 18.33
C PHE A 4 13.66 3.70 18.32
N SER A 5 12.74 4.60 18.04
CA SER A 5 11.36 4.23 17.77
C SER A 5 11.32 3.17 16.66
N LYS A 6 10.67 2.04 16.93
CA LYS A 6 10.55 0.97 15.93
C LYS A 6 9.36 1.27 15.02
N ALA A 7 9.58 1.09 13.73
CA ALA A 7 8.51 1.10 12.75
C ALA A 7 8.42 -0.26 12.07
N ASP A 8 7.20 -0.73 11.86
CA ASP A 8 6.94 -1.88 10.99
C ASP A 8 7.00 -1.41 9.54
N ALA A 9 7.84 -2.07 8.75
CA ALA A 9 8.13 -1.64 7.38
C ALA A 9 7.08 -2.13 6.37
N HIS A 10 6.22 -3.09 6.73
CA HIS A 10 5.23 -3.61 5.79
C HIS A 10 4.12 -4.38 6.51
N ILE A 11 2.91 -3.80 6.53
CA ILE A 11 1.69 -4.51 6.93
C ILE A 11 0.54 -4.25 5.96
N HIS A 12 -0.51 -5.06 6.08
CA HIS A 12 -1.80 -4.83 5.44
C HIS A 12 -2.89 -4.72 6.51
N LEU A 13 -3.91 -3.90 6.25
CA LEU A 13 -5.13 -3.81 7.04
C LEU A 13 -6.32 -3.89 6.09
N PHE A 14 -7.28 -4.77 6.38
CA PHE A 14 -8.46 -4.95 5.55
C PHE A 14 -9.75 -4.73 6.34
N GLU A 15 -10.76 -4.15 5.69
CA GLU A 15 -12.11 -4.10 6.24
C GLU A 15 -12.64 -5.53 6.45
N GLY A 16 -13.02 -5.89 7.67
CA GLY A 16 -13.42 -7.26 8.03
C GLY A 16 -12.27 -8.29 8.05
N GLY A 17 -11.04 -7.83 7.86
CA GLY A 17 -9.80 -8.59 7.94
C GLY A 17 -9.46 -9.52 6.77
N TYR A 18 -8.25 -10.07 6.78
CA TYR A 18 -7.68 -10.81 5.67
C TYR A 18 -8.37 -12.15 5.38
N GLN A 19 -9.04 -12.26 4.23
CA GLN A 19 -9.88 -13.41 3.89
C GLN A 19 -9.16 -14.57 3.15
N GLY A 20 -7.84 -14.51 2.96
CA GLY A 20 -7.07 -15.51 2.19
C GLY A 20 -6.82 -16.84 2.90
N GLY A 21 -7.86 -17.45 3.47
CA GLY A 21 -7.78 -18.74 4.19
C GLY A 21 -7.35 -18.61 5.66
N SER A 22 -7.57 -17.45 6.26
CA SER A 22 -7.20 -17.15 7.65
C SER A 22 -8.31 -17.49 8.65
N LEU A 23 -8.12 -17.13 9.93
CA LEU A 23 -9.17 -17.25 10.95
C LEU A 23 -10.41 -16.42 10.59
N THR A 24 -10.24 -15.25 9.98
CA THR A 24 -11.33 -14.31 9.65
C THR A 24 -12.20 -14.80 8.49
N SER A 25 -11.77 -15.83 7.75
CA SER A 25 -12.57 -16.43 6.68
C SER A 25 -13.59 -17.47 7.17
N ARG A 26 -13.70 -17.68 8.48
CA ARG A 26 -14.65 -18.62 9.06
C ARG A 26 -16.01 -17.94 9.27
N PRO A 27 -17.14 -18.58 8.89
CA PRO A 27 -18.46 -18.01 9.11
C PRO A 27 -18.70 -17.62 10.58
N GLY A 28 -19.14 -16.39 10.81
CA GLY A 28 -19.44 -15.86 12.14
C GLY A 28 -18.22 -15.38 12.94
N VAL A 29 -17.02 -15.39 12.36
CA VAL A 29 -15.83 -14.78 12.96
C VAL A 29 -15.70 -13.34 12.46
N GLU A 30 -15.74 -12.40 13.38
CA GLU A 30 -15.42 -11.00 13.14
C GLU A 30 -14.14 -10.66 13.90
N VAL A 31 -13.16 -10.06 13.21
CA VAL A 31 -11.91 -9.61 13.81
C VAL A 31 -11.70 -8.15 13.45
N ASP A 32 -11.45 -7.35 14.48
CA ASP A 32 -10.97 -6.00 14.33
C ASP A 32 -9.43 -6.05 14.20
N GLU A 33 -8.94 -6.15 12.96
CA GLU A 33 -7.49 -6.22 12.68
C GLU A 33 -6.74 -5.01 13.22
N LEU A 34 -7.38 -3.85 13.24
CA LEU A 34 -6.80 -2.62 13.74
C LEU A 34 -6.51 -2.72 15.23
N LEU A 35 -7.50 -3.13 16.03
CA LEU A 35 -7.32 -3.35 17.46
C LEU A 35 -6.31 -4.47 17.75
N CYS A 36 -6.36 -5.57 16.99
CA CYS A 36 -5.39 -6.65 17.11
C CYS A 36 -3.96 -6.17 16.85
N TYR A 37 -3.75 -5.42 15.77
CA TYR A 37 -2.43 -4.89 15.44
C TYR A 37 -1.94 -3.86 16.46
N GLN A 38 -2.80 -2.97 16.95
CA GLN A 38 -2.44 -2.03 18.02
C GLN A 38 -2.05 -2.73 19.32
N SER A 39 -2.60 -3.92 19.61
CA SER A 39 -2.11 -4.74 20.73
C SER A 39 -0.68 -5.24 20.47
N LEU A 40 -0.41 -5.75 19.27
CA LEU A 40 0.94 -6.19 18.87
C LEU A 40 1.95 -5.04 18.90
N MET A 41 1.54 -3.84 18.47
CA MET A 41 2.39 -2.66 18.53
C MET A 41 2.86 -2.36 19.96
N LYS A 42 1.96 -2.47 20.95
CA LYS A 42 2.32 -2.29 22.37
C LYS A 42 3.28 -3.37 22.84
N ASP A 43 3.02 -4.63 22.52
CA ASP A 43 3.85 -5.76 22.95
C ASP A 43 5.26 -5.70 22.35
N HIS A 44 5.38 -5.20 21.11
CA HIS A 44 6.64 -5.14 20.36
C HIS A 44 7.32 -3.76 20.38
N HIS A 45 6.71 -2.77 21.03
CA HIS A 45 7.18 -1.38 21.09
C HIS A 45 7.33 -0.76 19.69
N ILE A 46 6.35 -1.01 18.81
CA ILE A 46 6.24 -0.42 17.48
C ILE A 46 5.44 0.88 17.62
N GLU A 47 5.96 1.97 17.06
CA GLU A 47 5.33 3.30 17.15
C GLU A 47 4.67 3.73 15.83
N ALA A 48 5.08 3.15 14.71
CA ALA A 48 4.57 3.45 13.38
C ALA A 48 4.55 2.20 12.51
N ALA A 49 3.69 2.18 11.49
CA ALA A 49 3.67 1.12 10.50
C ALA A 49 3.46 1.69 9.10
N LEU A 50 4.20 1.15 8.14
CA LEU A 50 3.95 1.36 6.72
C LEU A 50 2.83 0.39 6.29
N VAL A 51 1.63 0.94 6.10
CA VAL A 51 0.44 0.18 5.70
C VAL A 51 0.35 0.17 4.18
N VAL A 52 0.63 -0.98 3.58
CA VAL A 52 0.67 -1.15 2.15
C VAL A 52 -0.74 -1.46 1.67
N GLY A 53 -1.35 -0.57 0.89
CA GLY A 53 -2.65 -0.80 0.27
C GLY A 53 -2.60 -2.00 -0.67
N PHE A 54 -3.69 -2.76 -0.72
CA PHE A 54 -3.84 -3.90 -1.63
C PHE A 54 -5.28 -4.08 -2.07
N GLU A 55 -5.50 -4.03 -3.39
CA GLU A 55 -6.83 -4.22 -4.00
C GLU A 55 -6.81 -5.31 -5.09
N GLY A 56 -5.82 -6.20 -5.06
CA GLY A 56 -5.63 -7.25 -6.07
C GLY A 56 -6.64 -8.40 -5.98
N ASP A 57 -7.41 -8.49 -4.89
CA ASP A 57 -8.38 -9.57 -4.66
C ASP A 57 -9.81 -9.06 -4.46
N ALA A 58 -10.78 -9.93 -4.72
CA ALA A 58 -12.21 -9.61 -4.69
C ALA A 58 -12.72 -9.07 -3.34
N PHE A 59 -12.12 -9.52 -2.23
CA PHE A 59 -12.53 -9.14 -0.87
C PHE A 59 -11.99 -7.77 -0.43
N CYS A 60 -10.95 -7.26 -1.10
CA CYS A 60 -10.25 -6.02 -0.73
C CYS A 60 -10.30 -4.96 -1.84
N ARG A 61 -11.26 -5.04 -2.78
CA ARG A 61 -11.34 -4.13 -3.93
C ARG A 61 -11.50 -2.64 -3.60
N GLN A 62 -11.83 -2.29 -2.36
CA GLN A 62 -11.98 -0.91 -1.89
C GLN A 62 -11.00 -0.61 -0.74
N ASN A 63 -9.87 -1.31 -0.67
CA ASN A 63 -8.93 -1.16 0.43
C ASN A 63 -8.38 0.26 0.55
N ASN A 64 -8.16 0.97 -0.56
CA ASN A 64 -7.71 2.36 -0.51
C ASN A 64 -8.75 3.26 0.16
N ASP A 65 -10.04 3.08 -0.12
CA ASP A 65 -11.11 3.86 0.51
C ASP A 65 -11.16 3.58 2.01
N PHE A 66 -11.08 2.30 2.41
CA PHE A 66 -10.99 1.91 3.82
C PHE A 66 -9.77 2.54 4.52
N LEU A 67 -8.58 2.48 3.92
CA LEU A 67 -7.39 3.11 4.49
C LEU A 67 -7.54 4.64 4.59
N ALA A 68 -8.14 5.28 3.58
CA ALA A 68 -8.40 6.72 3.60
C ALA A 68 -9.32 7.16 4.76
N GLU A 69 -10.24 6.29 5.18
CA GLU A 69 -11.07 6.51 6.37
C GLU A 69 -10.28 6.37 7.67
N LEU A 70 -9.29 5.48 7.72
CA LEU A 70 -8.48 5.24 8.92
C LEU A 70 -7.40 6.31 9.18
N ILE A 71 -6.70 6.75 8.13
CA ILE A 71 -5.52 7.64 8.25
C ILE A 71 -5.74 8.84 9.19
N PRO A 72 -6.87 9.60 9.13
CA PRO A 72 -7.07 10.77 9.98
C PRO A 72 -7.17 10.45 11.49
N TYR A 73 -7.53 9.22 11.85
CA TYR A 73 -7.79 8.82 13.23
C TYR A 73 -6.66 8.00 13.86
N HIS A 74 -5.68 7.57 13.07
CA HIS A 74 -4.62 6.66 13.49
C HIS A 74 -3.23 7.19 13.10
N PRO A 75 -2.63 8.07 13.92
CA PRO A 75 -1.35 8.74 13.59
C PRO A 75 -0.15 7.82 13.36
N TRP A 76 -0.25 6.55 13.76
CA TRP A 76 0.78 5.54 13.54
C TRP A 76 0.73 4.93 12.13
N ILE A 77 -0.34 5.18 11.37
CA ILE A 77 -0.53 4.66 10.01
C ILE A 77 0.15 5.59 9.01
N TYR A 78 1.16 5.05 8.32
CA TYR A 78 1.75 5.63 7.12
C TYR A 78 1.32 4.79 5.93
N ALA A 79 0.27 5.20 5.21
CA ALA A 79 -0.35 4.36 4.20
C ALA A 79 0.22 4.62 2.78
N LEU A 80 0.33 3.54 1.99
CA LEU A 80 0.61 3.59 0.56
C LEU A 80 -0.64 3.16 -0.22
N ALA A 81 -1.06 3.94 -1.21
CA ALA A 81 -2.24 3.62 -2.01
C ALA A 81 -1.92 2.54 -3.06
N TYR A 82 -2.76 1.53 -3.17
CA TYR A 82 -2.67 0.56 -4.26
C TYR A 82 -2.92 1.24 -5.60
N CYS A 83 -1.93 1.20 -6.49
CA CYS A 83 -2.00 1.84 -7.80
C CYS A 83 -2.26 0.80 -8.90
N HIS A 84 -3.48 0.83 -9.45
CA HIS A 84 -3.88 0.01 -10.59
C HIS A 84 -3.25 0.56 -11.87
N LEU A 85 -2.34 -0.20 -12.48
CA LEU A 85 -1.65 0.23 -13.70
C LEU A 85 -2.53 0.17 -14.97
N ASP A 86 -3.74 -0.36 -14.87
CA ASP A 86 -4.71 -0.44 -15.97
C ASP A 86 -5.44 0.90 -16.21
N HIS A 87 -5.40 1.86 -15.27
CA HIS A 87 -6.12 3.13 -15.34
C HIS A 87 -5.23 4.31 -15.77
N GLN A 88 -4.43 4.11 -16.83
CA GLN A 88 -3.34 5.02 -17.21
C GLN A 88 -3.69 6.48 -17.54
N PRO A 89 -4.85 6.87 -18.10
CA PRO A 89 -5.06 8.27 -18.48
C PRO A 89 -5.24 9.23 -17.28
N ASP A 90 -5.50 8.73 -16.07
CA ASP A 90 -5.89 9.55 -14.91
C ASP A 90 -4.93 9.44 -13.71
N LEU A 91 -3.68 9.02 -13.93
CA LEU A 91 -2.74 8.74 -12.84
C LEU A 91 -2.34 9.97 -12.00
N ILE A 92 -2.07 11.13 -12.62
CA ILE A 92 -1.69 12.36 -11.85
C ILE A 92 -2.85 12.87 -10.99
N PRO A 93 -4.08 13.07 -11.52
CA PRO A 93 -5.22 13.43 -10.68
C PRO A 93 -5.47 12.45 -9.53
N GLN A 94 -5.24 11.15 -9.76
CA GLN A 94 -5.36 10.11 -8.73
C GLN A 94 -4.31 10.27 -7.62
N LEU A 95 -3.06 10.60 -7.97
CA LEU A 95 -2.01 10.89 -6.99
C LEU A 95 -2.36 12.11 -6.11
N GLU A 96 -2.85 13.19 -6.72
CA GLU A 96 -3.30 14.37 -5.97
C GLU A 96 -4.47 14.04 -5.03
N TYR A 97 -5.43 13.23 -5.50
CA TYR A 97 -6.54 12.75 -4.68
C TYR A 97 -6.03 11.95 -3.47
N TRP A 98 -5.14 10.98 -3.68
CA TRP A 98 -4.57 10.19 -2.58
C TRP A 98 -3.74 11.04 -1.62
N LYS A 99 -3.01 12.04 -2.11
CA LYS A 99 -2.31 13.02 -1.27
C LYS A 99 -3.28 13.80 -0.38
N MET A 100 -4.41 14.24 -0.92
CA MET A 100 -5.46 14.89 -0.13
C MET A 100 -6.08 13.96 0.93
N LYS A 101 -6.06 12.65 0.72
CA LYS A 101 -6.50 11.63 1.68
C LYS A 101 -5.45 11.25 2.72
N GLY A 102 -4.22 11.78 2.62
CA GLY A 102 -3.15 11.55 3.58
C GLY A 102 -2.27 10.33 3.29
N PHE A 103 -2.37 9.73 2.10
CA PHE A 103 -1.40 8.71 1.68
C PHE A 103 0.00 9.33 1.49
N GLN A 104 1.03 8.52 1.73
CA GLN A 104 2.45 8.91 1.70
C GLN A 104 3.20 8.30 0.51
N GLY A 105 2.48 7.69 -0.42
CA GLY A 105 3.07 6.95 -1.52
C GLY A 105 2.11 5.97 -2.16
N ILE A 106 2.66 5.11 -3.03
CA ILE A 106 1.93 4.09 -3.76
C ILE A 106 2.51 2.69 -3.53
N SER A 107 1.66 1.68 -3.68
CA SER A 107 2.05 0.28 -3.81
C SER A 107 1.72 -0.23 -5.22
N LEU A 108 2.68 -0.96 -5.80
CA LEU A 108 2.59 -1.56 -7.13
C LEU A 108 2.78 -3.06 -7.03
N TYR A 109 1.95 -3.82 -7.74
CA TYR A 109 2.04 -5.26 -7.83
C TYR A 109 2.29 -5.63 -9.29
N LEU A 110 3.52 -6.07 -9.57
CA LEU A 110 3.99 -6.46 -10.89
C LEU A 110 4.21 -7.97 -10.87
N LEU A 111 3.11 -8.71 -11.00
CA LEU A 111 3.07 -10.16 -10.79
C LEU A 111 2.93 -10.94 -12.09
N GLU A 112 2.62 -10.27 -13.19
CA GLU A 112 2.48 -10.90 -14.50
C GLU A 112 3.36 -10.20 -15.55
N GLU A 113 3.69 -10.92 -16.63
CA GLU A 113 4.42 -10.32 -17.76
C GLU A 113 3.64 -9.19 -18.42
N SER A 114 2.30 -9.22 -18.35
CA SER A 114 1.43 -8.17 -18.89
C SER A 114 1.66 -6.82 -18.17
N ASP A 115 2.05 -6.83 -16.89
CA ASP A 115 2.32 -5.64 -16.10
C ASP A 115 3.57 -4.88 -16.57
N TYR A 116 4.48 -5.55 -17.29
CA TYR A 116 5.65 -4.91 -17.89
C TYR A 116 5.26 -3.80 -18.86
N THR A 117 4.38 -4.14 -19.80
CA THR A 117 3.94 -3.20 -20.83
C THR A 117 3.22 -2.02 -20.18
N LYS A 118 2.45 -2.27 -19.11
CA LYS A 118 1.75 -1.24 -18.36
C LYS A 118 2.75 -0.31 -17.69
N LEU A 119 3.75 -0.86 -16.98
CA LEU A 119 4.79 -0.09 -16.28
C LEU A 119 5.56 0.85 -17.22
N LEU A 120 5.95 0.35 -18.40
CA LEU A 120 6.67 1.15 -19.40
C LEU A 120 5.80 2.19 -20.11
N ALA A 121 4.48 2.01 -20.10
CA ALA A 121 3.55 2.97 -20.67
C ALA A 121 3.21 4.13 -19.71
N ILE A 122 3.63 4.04 -18.44
CA ILE A 122 3.45 5.13 -17.47
C ILE A 122 4.28 6.34 -17.91
N PRO A 123 3.66 7.53 -18.05
CA PRO A 123 4.37 8.74 -18.47
C PRO A 123 5.48 9.13 -17.48
N LEU A 124 6.55 9.77 -17.98
CA LEU A 124 7.67 10.22 -17.15
C LEU A 124 7.22 11.20 -16.07
N GLU A 125 6.24 12.04 -16.39
CA GLU A 125 5.66 13.05 -15.51
C GLU A 125 5.07 12.43 -14.22
N PHE A 126 4.61 11.18 -14.27
CA PHE A 126 4.16 10.44 -13.09
C PHE A 126 5.30 10.18 -12.10
N TRP A 127 6.44 9.71 -12.61
CA TRP A 127 7.61 9.44 -11.78
C TRP A 127 8.22 10.74 -11.25
N GLU A 128 8.28 11.78 -12.09
CA GLU A 128 8.73 13.11 -11.67
C GLU A 128 7.84 13.68 -10.57
N TRP A 129 6.52 13.52 -10.67
CA TRP A 129 5.60 13.94 -9.61
C TRP A 129 5.91 13.23 -8.29
N LEU A 130 6.14 11.92 -8.30
CA LEU A 130 6.45 11.16 -7.08
C LEU A 130 7.73 11.66 -6.41
N VAL A 131 8.78 11.93 -7.21
CA VAL A 131 10.05 12.49 -6.72
C VAL A 131 9.86 13.89 -6.15
N GLN A 132 9.13 14.76 -6.86
CA GLN A 132 8.89 16.15 -6.41
C GLN A 132 8.08 16.24 -5.11
N ASN A 133 7.32 15.19 -4.78
CA ASN A 133 6.47 15.12 -3.61
C ASN A 133 7.05 14.25 -2.48
N ASP A 134 8.28 13.73 -2.63
CA ASP A 134 8.92 12.79 -1.69
C ASP A 134 8.06 11.54 -1.41
N TRP A 135 7.34 11.06 -2.43
CA TRP A 135 6.42 9.93 -2.28
C TRP A 135 7.13 8.58 -2.32
N LEU A 136 6.78 7.71 -1.37
CA LEU A 136 7.28 6.35 -1.33
C LEU A 136 6.67 5.49 -2.43
N VAL A 137 7.47 4.56 -2.97
CA VAL A 137 7.00 3.55 -3.93
C VAL A 137 7.37 2.19 -3.39
N SER A 138 6.36 1.40 -3.01
CA SER A 138 6.52 -0.01 -2.66
C SER A 138 6.19 -0.87 -3.87
N VAL A 139 7.08 -1.80 -4.24
CA VAL A 139 6.87 -2.66 -5.40
C VAL A 139 7.00 -4.11 -5.00
N ASN A 140 5.94 -4.87 -5.26
CA ASN A 140 5.93 -6.31 -5.16
C ASN A 140 6.12 -6.91 -6.55
N SER A 141 7.24 -7.62 -6.73
CA SER A 141 7.58 -8.29 -7.97
C SER A 141 8.51 -9.47 -7.70
N PHE A 142 8.79 -10.30 -8.71
CA PHE A 142 9.62 -11.49 -8.55
C PHE A 142 10.39 -11.86 -9.81
N GLY A 143 11.56 -12.48 -9.61
CA GLY A 143 12.35 -13.06 -10.69
C GLY A 143 12.67 -12.08 -11.82
N ALA A 144 12.31 -12.45 -13.05
CA ALA A 144 12.57 -11.66 -14.25
C ALA A 144 11.76 -10.35 -14.31
N LEU A 145 10.66 -10.25 -13.56
CA LEU A 145 9.77 -9.09 -13.55
C LEU A 145 10.40 -7.84 -12.90
N TRP A 146 11.56 -7.98 -12.25
CA TRP A 146 12.38 -6.84 -11.80
C TRP A 146 13.15 -6.13 -12.91
N GLY A 147 13.40 -6.81 -14.04
CA GLY A 147 14.18 -6.26 -15.16
C GLY A 147 13.68 -4.90 -15.67
N PRO A 148 12.38 -4.75 -15.95
CA PRO A 148 11.76 -3.49 -16.38
C PRO A 148 12.01 -2.32 -15.45
N TRP A 149 12.07 -2.59 -14.14
CA TRP A 149 12.14 -1.54 -13.14
C TRP A 149 13.46 -0.77 -13.18
N LYS A 150 14.51 -1.40 -13.72
CA LYS A 150 15.79 -0.74 -14.00
C LYS A 150 15.69 0.40 -15.02
N VAL A 151 14.63 0.46 -15.83
CA VAL A 151 14.41 1.58 -16.75
C VAL A 151 13.88 2.79 -16.00
N VAL A 152 12.98 2.58 -15.03
CA VAL A 152 12.36 3.66 -14.26
C VAL A 152 13.27 4.18 -13.13
N LEU A 153 14.11 3.31 -12.55
CA LEU A 153 15.05 3.70 -11.49
C LEU A 153 16.29 4.50 -11.99
N LYS A 154 16.37 4.83 -13.28
CA LYS A 154 17.49 5.57 -13.88
C LYS A 154 17.15 7.04 -14.03
#